data_AF-A0A4Y5Z570-F1
#
_entry.id   AF-A0A4Y5Z570-F1
#
_cell.length_a   1.000
_cell.length_b   1.000
_cell.length_c   1.000
_cell.angle_alpha   90.00
_cell.angle_beta   90.00
_cell.angle_gamma   90.00
#
_symmetry.space_group_name_H-M   'P 1'
#
loop_
_entity.id
_entity.type
_entity.pdbx_description
1 polymer ?
#
loop_
_entity_poly.entity_id
_entity_poly.type
_entity_poly.pdbx_seq_one_letter_code
_entity_poly.pdbx_strand_id
1 'polypeptide(L)'
;MWHHVTSFGDSALLLPVIAWMAIVLGMSPRRRDALRWILAAIGCGGMVALSKLAFMAWGIGPPGLDYTGFSGHTALALLTWPSLAALLVRRMATRPLAWLAIAAGVALGGAVGISRLALEVHSVSEVTMGATLGVIVAAWFIHGLRRDDAPPAWHLLLLATGIVILWFIFYGRIFPSQHVLKDIALWVSGHSNVFTRHTHR
;
A
#
# COMPACT_ATOMS: atom_id res chain seq x y z
N MET A 1 15.24 1.52 -16.01
CA MET A 1 15.42 1.59 -14.53
C MET A 1 14.11 1.74 -13.76
N TRP A 2 13.22 2.67 -14.14
CA TRP A 2 11.97 2.94 -13.40
C TRP A 2 10.98 1.78 -13.34
N HIS A 3 10.93 0.91 -14.35
CA HIS A 3 10.07 -0.28 -14.33
C HIS A 3 10.38 -1.23 -13.16
N HIS A 4 11.65 -1.42 -12.79
CA HIS A 4 12.02 -2.26 -11.65
C HIS A 4 11.57 -1.66 -10.32
N VAL A 5 11.71 -0.34 -10.16
CA VAL A 5 11.26 0.38 -8.96
C VAL A 5 9.73 0.31 -8.85
N THR A 6 9.03 0.48 -9.97
CA THR A 6 7.57 0.41 -10.02
C THR A 6 7.03 -0.97 -9.62
N SER A 7 7.77 -2.05 -9.90
CA SER A 7 7.38 -3.42 -9.52
C SER A 7 7.28 -3.62 -8.01
N PHE A 8 8.06 -2.89 -7.21
CA PHE A 8 7.91 -2.88 -5.74
C PHE A 8 6.63 -2.17 -5.27
N GLY A 9 6.01 -1.39 -6.14
CA GLY A 9 4.72 -0.76 -5.90
C GLY A 9 3.53 -1.54 -6.45
N ASP A 10 3.75 -2.56 -7.28
CA ASP A 10 2.67 -3.22 -8.02
C ASP A 10 1.71 -3.92 -7.07
N SER A 11 0.40 -3.75 -7.30
CA SER A 11 -0.61 -4.43 -6.52
C SER A 11 -0.50 -5.96 -6.63
N ALA A 12 0.06 -6.49 -7.73
CA ALA A 12 0.36 -7.91 -7.89
C ALA A 12 1.31 -8.45 -6.82
N LEU A 13 2.25 -7.62 -6.34
CA LEU A 13 3.17 -7.98 -5.27
C LEU A 13 2.65 -7.52 -3.90
N LEU A 14 2.16 -6.29 -3.80
CA LEU A 14 1.75 -5.70 -2.52
C LEU A 14 0.54 -6.40 -1.92
N LEU A 15 -0.47 -6.79 -2.71
CA LEU A 15 -1.66 -7.44 -2.16
C LEU A 15 -1.33 -8.81 -1.54
N PRO A 16 -0.56 -9.70 -2.20
CA PRO A 16 -0.10 -10.93 -1.56
C PRO A 16 0.76 -10.68 -0.32
N VAL A 17 1.66 -9.68 -0.33
CA VAL A 17 2.48 -9.35 0.84
C VAL A 17 1.61 -8.88 2.01
N ILE A 18 0.62 -8.02 1.75
CA ILE A 18 -0.33 -7.55 2.77
C ILE A 18 -1.14 -8.71 3.35
N ALA A 19 -1.63 -9.61 2.50
CA ALA A 19 -2.34 -10.81 2.93
C ALA A 19 -1.44 -11.75 3.75
N TRP A 20 -0.19 -11.94 3.32
CA TRP A 20 0.79 -12.76 4.03
C TRP A 20 1.11 -12.21 5.41
N MET A 21 1.32 -10.89 5.53
CA MET A 21 1.47 -10.21 6.81
C MET A 21 0.26 -10.47 7.72
N ALA A 22 -0.96 -10.42 7.19
CA ALA A 22 -2.17 -10.71 7.96
C ALA A 22 -2.22 -12.16 8.45
N ILE A 23 -1.87 -13.13 7.59
CA ILE A 23 -1.81 -14.56 7.93
C ILE A 23 -0.81 -14.80 9.06
N VAL A 24 0.44 -14.33 8.88
CA VAL A 24 1.51 -14.55 9.86
C VAL A 24 1.18 -13.87 11.20
N LEU A 25 0.64 -12.66 11.19
CA LEU A 25 0.21 -11.99 12.43
C LEU A 25 -0.98 -12.73 13.08
N GLY A 26 -1.87 -13.31 12.29
CA GLY A 26 -3.03 -14.07 12.74
C GLY A 26 -2.69 -15.41 13.40
N MET A 27 -1.50 -15.96 13.13
CA MET A 27 -0.99 -17.17 13.80
C MET A 27 -0.55 -16.92 15.25
N SER A 28 -0.37 -15.65 15.65
CA SER A 28 -0.04 -15.30 17.02
C SER A 28 -1.26 -15.47 17.93
N PRO A 29 -1.10 -16.02 19.15
CA PRO A 29 -2.17 -16.08 20.15
C PRO A 29 -2.76 -14.70 20.47
N ARG A 30 -1.94 -13.64 20.35
CA ARG A 30 -2.36 -12.24 20.54
C ARG A 30 -2.75 -11.63 19.19
N ARG A 31 -4.05 -11.69 18.88
CA ARG A 31 -4.62 -11.21 17.61
C ARG A 31 -4.66 -9.68 17.44
N ARG A 32 -4.23 -8.89 18.45
CA ARG A 32 -4.26 -7.42 18.41
C ARG A 32 -3.52 -6.85 17.20
N ASP A 33 -2.31 -7.32 16.94
CA ASP A 33 -1.50 -6.80 15.84
C ASP A 33 -2.08 -7.22 14.47
N ALA A 34 -2.64 -8.42 14.38
CA ALA A 34 -3.35 -8.89 13.19
C ALA A 34 -4.59 -8.01 12.90
N LEU A 35 -5.40 -7.72 13.91
CA LEU A 35 -6.58 -6.87 13.77
C LEU A 35 -6.20 -5.44 13.35
N ARG A 36 -5.18 -4.85 13.99
CA ARG A 36 -4.66 -3.54 13.59
C ARG A 36 -4.15 -3.54 12.17
N TRP A 37 -3.44 -4.59 11.75
CA TRP A 37 -2.94 -4.72 10.39
C TRP A 37 -4.09 -4.82 9.38
N ILE A 38 -5.10 -5.63 9.66
CA ILE A 38 -6.30 -5.76 8.81
C ILE A 38 -7.03 -4.42 8.70
N LEU A 39 -7.22 -3.70 9.82
CA LEU A 39 -7.84 -2.37 9.82
C LEU A 39 -7.01 -1.36 9.01
N ALA A 40 -5.69 -1.39 9.14
CA ALA A 40 -4.79 -0.54 8.35
C ALA A 40 -4.88 -0.86 6.85
N ALA A 41 -4.83 -2.15 6.48
CA ALA A 41 -4.90 -2.61 5.10
C ALA A 41 -6.26 -2.28 4.45
N ILE A 42 -7.37 -2.58 5.13
CA ILE A 42 -8.71 -2.26 4.65
C ILE A 42 -8.93 -0.76 4.61
N GLY A 43 -8.50 -0.01 5.63
CA GLY A 43 -8.65 1.45 5.67
C GLY A 43 -7.88 2.15 4.55
N CYS A 44 -6.61 1.78 4.34
CA CYS A 44 -5.79 2.35 3.28
C CYS A 44 -6.27 1.94 1.89
N GLY A 45 -6.45 0.63 1.65
CA GLY A 45 -6.90 0.11 0.36
C GLY A 45 -8.31 0.56 0.01
N GLY A 46 -9.22 0.56 0.99
CA GLY A 46 -10.59 1.03 0.86
C GLY A 46 -10.65 2.52 0.53
N MET A 47 -9.90 3.38 1.23
CA MET A 47 -9.90 4.81 0.92
C MET A 47 -9.30 5.12 -0.47
N VAL A 48 -8.27 4.38 -0.90
CA VAL A 48 -7.77 4.45 -2.28
C VAL A 48 -8.86 4.06 -3.28
N ALA A 49 -9.51 2.92 -3.07
CA ALA A 49 -10.56 2.44 -3.97
C ALA A 49 -11.74 3.42 -4.03
N LEU A 50 -12.24 3.86 -2.87
CA LEU A 50 -13.33 4.84 -2.76
C LEU A 50 -12.97 6.16 -3.44
N SER A 51 -11.74 6.66 -3.26
CA SER A 51 -11.31 7.92 -3.89
C SER A 51 -11.34 7.84 -5.43
N LYS A 52 -10.97 6.68 -6.00
CA LYS A 52 -11.01 6.44 -7.44
C LYS A 52 -12.43 6.22 -7.94
N LEU A 53 -13.25 5.46 -7.21
CA LEU A 53 -14.66 5.25 -7.55
C LEU A 53 -15.44 6.56 -7.51
N ALA A 54 -15.22 7.40 -6.49
CA ALA A 54 -15.83 8.72 -6.37
C ALA A 54 -15.55 9.59 -7.60
N PHE A 55 -14.30 9.57 -8.08
CA PHE A 55 -13.92 10.27 -9.31
C PHE A 55 -14.51 9.60 -10.56
N MET A 56 -14.34 8.29 -10.74
CA MET A 56 -14.77 7.59 -11.95
C MET A 56 -16.29 7.59 -12.15
N ALA A 57 -17.07 7.53 -11.08
CA ALA A 57 -18.52 7.47 -11.14
C ALA A 57 -19.19 8.86 -11.13
N TRP A 58 -18.63 9.84 -10.40
CA TRP A 58 -19.27 11.14 -10.19
C TRP A 58 -18.37 12.36 -10.48
N GLY A 59 -17.13 12.16 -10.93
CA GLY A 59 -16.17 13.25 -11.15
C GLY A 59 -15.72 13.96 -9.86
N ILE A 60 -15.98 13.39 -8.68
CA ILE A 60 -15.66 14.05 -7.41
C ILE A 60 -14.15 14.10 -7.22
N GLY A 61 -13.60 15.31 -7.17
CA GLY A 61 -12.19 15.56 -6.91
C GLY A 61 -11.95 16.99 -6.41
N PRO A 62 -10.78 17.26 -5.82
CA PRO A 62 -10.42 18.61 -5.39
C PRO A 62 -10.35 19.56 -6.59
N PRO A 63 -10.98 20.75 -6.54
CA PRO A 63 -10.97 21.69 -7.64
C PRO A 63 -9.54 22.21 -7.90
N GLY A 64 -9.18 22.36 -9.18
CA GLY A 64 -7.88 22.89 -9.60
C GLY A 64 -6.69 21.92 -9.52
N LEU A 65 -6.92 20.65 -9.15
CA LEU A 65 -5.89 19.61 -9.18
C LEU A 65 -6.13 18.63 -10.33
N ASP A 66 -5.05 18.19 -10.99
CA ASP A 66 -5.10 17.05 -11.90
C ASP A 66 -5.30 15.77 -11.09
N TYR A 67 -6.54 15.37 -10.84
CA TYR A 67 -6.87 14.33 -9.88
C TYR A 67 -7.83 13.31 -10.47
N THR A 68 -7.49 12.02 -10.32
CA THR A 68 -8.38 10.90 -10.68
C THR A 68 -8.57 9.90 -9.53
N GLY A 69 -8.09 10.23 -8.33
CA GLY A 69 -8.07 9.36 -7.16
C GLY A 69 -6.67 9.16 -6.59
N PHE A 70 -6.58 8.64 -5.37
CA PHE A 70 -5.29 8.47 -4.70
C PHE A 70 -4.42 7.44 -5.42
N SER A 71 -3.10 7.68 -5.47
CA SER A 71 -2.17 6.71 -6.05
C SER A 71 -2.07 5.46 -5.17
N GLY A 72 -2.75 4.39 -5.58
CA GLY A 72 -2.77 3.12 -4.85
C GLY A 72 -1.40 2.47 -4.69
N HIS A 73 -0.56 2.52 -5.72
CA HIS A 73 0.82 2.01 -5.67
C HIS A 73 1.63 2.74 -4.59
N THR A 74 1.52 4.06 -4.56
CA THR A 74 2.23 4.90 -3.58
C THR A 74 1.71 4.64 -2.17
N ALA A 75 0.38 4.66 -1.98
CA ALA A 75 -0.25 4.47 -0.68
C ALA A 75 0.04 3.08 -0.09
N LEU A 76 -0.14 2.02 -0.87
CA LEU A 76 0.09 0.65 -0.40
C LEU A 76 1.57 0.35 -0.19
N ALA A 77 2.48 0.93 -0.98
CA ALA A 77 3.92 0.77 -0.77
C ALA A 77 4.37 1.46 0.52
N LEU A 78 3.92 2.70 0.76
CA LEU A 78 4.24 3.43 1.99
C LEU A 78 3.53 2.89 3.23
N LEU A 79 2.42 2.14 3.06
CA LEU A 79 1.87 1.34 4.14
C LEU A 79 2.73 0.10 4.43
N THR A 80 3.01 -0.68 3.39
CA THR A 80 3.55 -2.04 3.52
C THR A 80 5.01 -2.06 3.92
N TRP A 81 5.88 -1.34 3.20
CA TRP A 81 7.33 -1.45 3.39
C TRP A 81 7.82 -0.96 4.77
N PRO A 82 7.38 0.20 5.29
CA PRO A 82 7.76 0.64 6.64
C PRO A 82 7.20 -0.29 7.72
N SER A 83 5.95 -0.75 7.58
CA SER A 83 5.29 -1.64 8.54
C SER A 83 5.98 -2.99 8.62
N LEU A 84 6.34 -3.54 7.46
CA LEU A 84 7.12 -4.76 7.36
C LEU A 84 8.49 -4.61 8.02
N ALA A 85 9.21 -3.54 7.70
CA ALA A 85 10.52 -3.26 8.30
C ALA A 85 10.43 -3.18 9.82
N ALA A 86 9.42 -2.48 10.35
CA ALA A 86 9.16 -2.37 11.78
C ALA A 86 8.90 -3.74 12.44
N LEU A 87 8.15 -4.64 11.78
CA LEU A 87 7.88 -5.99 12.28
C LEU A 87 9.15 -6.86 12.30
N LEU A 88 9.96 -6.83 11.23
CA LEU A 88 11.16 -7.65 11.11
C LEU A 88 12.21 -7.32 12.18
N VAL A 89 12.34 -6.05 12.54
CA VAL A 89 13.34 -5.58 13.51
C VAL A 89 12.81 -5.53 14.95
N ARG A 90 11.52 -5.76 15.16
CA ARG A 90 10.81 -5.55 16.45
C ARG A 90 11.49 -6.23 17.65
N ARG A 91 12.01 -7.44 17.46
CA ARG A 91 12.58 -8.26 18.55
C ARG A 91 14.06 -7.98 18.82
N MET A 92 14.82 -7.61 17.79
CA MET A 92 16.29 -7.65 17.83
C MET A 92 16.94 -6.27 17.78
N ALA A 93 16.21 -5.24 17.31
CA ALA A 93 16.81 -3.93 17.10
C ALA A 93 16.73 -3.01 18.31
N THR A 94 17.86 -2.37 18.58
CA THR A 94 17.91 -1.13 19.36
C THR A 94 17.00 -0.08 18.71
N ARG A 95 16.53 0.91 19.50
CA ARG A 95 15.71 2.00 18.98
C ARG A 95 16.27 2.66 17.69
N PRO A 96 17.56 3.02 17.58
CA PRO A 96 18.09 3.63 16.36
C PRO A 96 18.03 2.69 15.15
N LEU A 97 18.36 1.41 15.32
CA LEU A 97 18.30 0.44 14.22
C LEU A 97 16.86 0.21 13.72
N ALA A 98 15.88 0.23 14.64
CA ALA A 98 14.47 0.16 14.28
C ALA A 98 14.03 1.37 13.44
N TRP A 99 14.44 2.58 13.83
CA TRP A 99 14.16 3.79 13.06
C TRP A 99 14.82 3.79 11.68
N LEU A 100 16.05 3.30 11.59
CA LEU A 100 16.76 3.18 10.30
C LEU A 100 16.03 2.22 9.36
N ALA A 101 15.57 1.07 9.86
CA ALA A 101 14.81 0.11 9.06
C ALA A 101 13.47 0.69 8.58
N ILE A 102 12.74 1.40 9.44
CA ILE A 102 11.50 2.09 9.07
C ILE A 102 11.79 3.16 8.00
N ALA A 103 12.84 3.96 8.18
CA ALA A 103 13.24 4.99 7.22
C ALA A 103 13.60 4.38 5.85
N ALA A 104 14.29 3.24 5.82
CA ALA A 104 14.56 2.50 4.59
C ALA A 104 13.27 2.02 3.89
N GLY A 105 12.29 1.52 4.66
CA GLY A 105 10.97 1.17 4.13
C GLY A 105 10.22 2.38 3.56
N VAL A 106 10.30 3.53 4.24
CA VAL A 106 9.69 4.78 3.76
C VAL A 106 10.38 5.25 2.47
N ALA A 107 11.71 5.19 2.42
CA ALA A 107 12.48 5.54 1.22
C ALA A 107 12.10 4.65 0.03
N LEU A 108 11.92 3.35 0.24
CA LEU A 108 11.44 2.43 -0.80
C LEU A 108 10.03 2.78 -1.28
N GLY A 109 9.09 3.04 -0.37
CA GLY A 109 7.74 3.48 -0.73
C GLY A 109 7.72 4.84 -1.44
N GLY A 110 8.60 5.76 -1.04
CA GLY A 110 8.80 7.06 -1.71
C GLY A 110 9.37 6.90 -3.12
N ALA A 111 10.35 6.01 -3.31
CA ALA A 111 10.91 5.70 -4.62
C ALA A 111 9.85 5.13 -5.58
N VAL A 112 8.93 4.29 -5.07
CA VAL A 112 7.74 3.85 -5.83
C VAL A 112 6.87 5.04 -6.22
N GLY A 113 6.59 5.98 -5.31
CA GLY A 113 5.82 7.18 -5.64
C GLY A 113 6.48 8.02 -6.74
N ILE A 114 7.79 8.25 -6.63
CA ILE A 114 8.58 8.98 -7.64
C ILE A 114 8.55 8.24 -8.99
N SER A 115 8.64 6.91 -8.99
CA SER A 115 8.58 6.14 -10.23
C SER A 115 7.24 6.29 -10.95
N ARG A 116 6.14 6.55 -10.22
CA ARG A 116 4.82 6.81 -10.83
C ARG A 116 4.72 8.18 -11.48
N LEU A 117 5.42 9.18 -10.95
CA LEU A 117 5.55 10.49 -11.60
C LEU A 117 6.44 10.39 -12.85
N ALA A 118 7.57 9.68 -12.75
CA ALA A 118 8.51 9.52 -13.86
C ALA A 118 7.94 8.71 -15.05
N LEU A 119 6.96 7.84 -14.80
CA LEU A 119 6.23 7.11 -15.84
C LEU A 119 5.00 7.88 -16.36
N GLU A 120 4.74 9.09 -15.87
CA GLU A 120 3.61 9.96 -16.25
C GLU A 120 2.22 9.30 -16.10
N VAL A 121 2.12 8.23 -15.31
CA VAL A 121 0.87 7.49 -15.07
C VAL A 121 0.03 8.10 -13.95
N HIS A 122 0.62 8.98 -13.13
CA HIS A 122 -0.04 9.66 -12.02
C HIS A 122 0.41 11.11 -11.94
N SER A 123 -0.47 11.98 -11.47
CA SER A 123 -0.13 13.37 -11.20
C SER A 123 0.53 13.55 -9.83
N VAL A 124 1.12 14.72 -9.59
CA VAL A 124 1.73 15.07 -8.30
C VAL A 124 0.71 15.05 -7.17
N SER A 125 -0.51 15.53 -7.38
CA SER A 125 -1.58 15.51 -6.36
C SER A 125 -1.98 14.08 -5.98
N GLU A 126 -2.10 13.17 -6.95
CA GLU A 126 -2.46 11.77 -6.70
C GLU A 126 -1.38 11.03 -5.89
N VAL A 127 -0.11 11.27 -6.21
CA VAL A 127 1.03 10.68 -5.50
C VAL A 127 1.17 11.26 -4.09
N THR A 128 1.05 12.57 -3.93
CA THR A 128 1.13 13.23 -2.61
C THR A 128 -0.01 12.83 -1.67
N MET A 129 -1.24 12.76 -2.17
CA MET A 129 -2.39 12.27 -1.38
C MET A 129 -2.22 10.79 -1.01
N GLY A 130 -1.82 9.96 -1.98
CA GLY A 130 -1.51 8.54 -1.72
C GLY A 130 -0.40 8.37 -0.69
N ALA A 131 0.68 9.14 -0.79
CA ALA A 131 1.79 9.10 0.14
C ALA A 131 1.38 9.53 1.55
N THR A 132 0.62 10.61 1.67
CA THR A 132 0.11 11.11 2.94
C THR A 132 -0.75 10.04 3.63
N LEU A 133 -1.68 9.42 2.88
CA LEU A 133 -2.49 8.32 3.39
C LEU A 133 -1.63 7.15 3.87
N GLY A 134 -0.73 6.65 3.03
CA GLY A 134 0.12 5.50 3.33
C GLY A 134 0.97 5.72 4.58
N VAL A 135 1.60 6.89 4.71
CA VAL A 135 2.44 7.26 5.85
C VAL A 135 1.62 7.37 7.14
N ILE A 136 0.45 8.02 7.12
CA ILE A 136 -0.41 8.16 8.30
C ILE A 136 -0.85 6.78 8.81
N VAL A 137 -1.32 5.92 7.90
CA VAL A 137 -1.80 4.58 8.27
C VAL A 137 -0.65 3.69 8.75
N ALA A 138 0.52 3.75 8.10
CA ALA A 138 1.72 3.05 8.56
C ALA A 138 2.16 3.52 9.95
N ALA A 139 2.20 4.82 10.18
CA ALA A 139 2.58 5.40 11.47
C ALA A 139 1.62 4.95 12.57
N TRP A 140 0.30 4.97 12.32
CA TRP A 140 -0.70 4.46 13.26
C TRP A 140 -0.50 2.96 13.56
N PHE A 141 -0.22 2.15 12.56
CA PHE A 141 0.04 0.72 12.76
C PHE A 141 1.31 0.50 13.60
N ILE A 142 2.44 1.08 13.17
CA ILE A 142 3.76 0.95 13.79
C ILE A 142 3.75 1.45 15.24
N HIS A 143 3.14 2.62 15.49
CA HIS A 143 3.02 3.17 16.85
C HIS A 143 2.20 2.26 17.78
N GLY A 144 1.31 1.45 17.20
CA GLY A 144 0.54 0.46 17.92
C GLY A 144 1.29 -0.78 18.37
N LEU A 145 2.45 -1.07 17.77
CA LEU A 145 3.21 -2.29 18.04
C LEU A 145 3.82 -2.23 19.45
N ARG A 146 3.56 -3.27 20.25
CA ARG A 146 4.10 -3.38 21.62
C ARG A 146 5.31 -4.30 21.62
N ARG A 147 6.44 -3.87 22.19
CA ARG A 147 7.65 -4.71 22.25
C ARG A 147 7.44 -5.99 23.04
N ASP A 148 6.67 -5.92 24.13
CA ASP A 148 6.44 -7.05 25.04
C ASP A 148 5.57 -8.15 24.42
N ASP A 149 4.79 -7.81 23.39
CA ASP A 149 3.96 -8.74 22.62
C ASP A 149 4.68 -9.25 21.36
N ALA A 150 6.02 -9.18 21.29
CA ALA A 150 6.77 -9.61 20.11
C ALA A 150 6.55 -11.11 19.84
N PRO A 151 6.18 -11.49 18.59
CA PRO A 151 5.96 -12.89 18.24
C PRO A 151 7.27 -13.68 18.31
N PRO A 152 7.20 -15.02 18.50
CA PRO A 152 8.39 -15.86 18.59
C PRO A 152 9.20 -15.81 17.28
N ALA A 153 10.51 -16.09 17.37
CA ALA A 153 11.46 -15.94 16.24
C ALA A 153 11.01 -16.63 14.93
N TRP A 154 10.31 -17.77 15.03
CA TRP A 154 9.83 -18.47 13.86
C TRP A 154 8.80 -17.67 13.04
N HIS A 155 8.02 -16.77 13.67
CA HIS A 155 7.14 -15.88 12.91
C HIS A 155 7.92 -14.90 12.05
N LEU A 156 9.06 -14.39 12.55
CA LEU A 156 9.93 -13.49 11.78
C LEU A 156 10.55 -14.22 10.59
N LEU A 157 10.96 -15.48 10.81
CA LEU A 157 11.46 -16.34 9.73
C LEU A 157 10.38 -16.59 8.69
N LEU A 158 9.16 -16.97 9.07
CA LEU A 158 8.05 -17.17 8.14
C LEU A 158 7.67 -15.89 7.39
N LEU A 159 7.69 -14.75 8.07
CA LEU A 159 7.42 -13.46 7.45
C LEU A 159 8.47 -13.20 6.35
N ALA A 160 9.75 -13.28 6.70
CA ALA A 160 10.85 -13.05 5.78
C ALA A 160 10.87 -14.03 4.60
N THR A 161 10.77 -15.34 4.87
CA THR A 161 10.82 -16.37 3.81
C THR A 161 9.61 -16.28 2.89
N GLY A 162 8.41 -16.06 3.43
CA GLY A 162 7.21 -15.91 2.61
C GLY A 162 7.28 -14.67 1.72
N ILE A 163 7.86 -13.57 2.19
CA ILE A 163 8.06 -12.36 1.36
C ILE A 163 9.05 -12.62 0.23
N VAL A 164 10.15 -13.33 0.50
CA VAL A 164 11.11 -13.72 -0.54
C VAL A 164 10.42 -14.59 -1.60
N ILE A 165 9.63 -15.59 -1.17
CA ILE A 165 8.88 -16.45 -2.09
C ILE A 165 7.89 -15.64 -2.93
N LEU A 166 7.08 -14.78 -2.29
CA LEU A 166 6.12 -13.93 -2.98
C LEU A 166 6.81 -12.99 -3.96
N TRP A 167 7.97 -12.45 -3.60
CA TRP A 167 8.79 -11.65 -4.50
C TRP A 167 9.16 -12.46 -5.74
N PHE A 168 9.70 -13.67 -5.60
CA PHE A 168 10.04 -14.51 -6.77
C PHE A 168 8.82 -14.88 -7.65
N ILE A 169 7.63 -15.05 -7.06
CA ILE A 169 6.43 -15.46 -7.81
C ILE A 169 5.78 -14.27 -8.55
N PHE A 170 5.69 -13.11 -7.89
CA PHE A 170 4.88 -11.98 -8.34
C PHE A 170 5.68 -10.79 -8.85
N TYR A 171 6.99 -10.73 -8.62
CA TYR A 171 7.81 -9.64 -9.13
C TYR A 171 7.74 -9.54 -10.66
N GLY A 172 7.52 -8.32 -11.16
CA GLY A 172 7.35 -8.06 -12.59
C GLY A 172 5.98 -8.40 -13.18
N ARG A 173 5.06 -8.99 -12.39
CA ARG A 173 3.65 -9.15 -12.82
C ARG A 173 2.90 -7.83 -12.65
N ILE A 174 1.95 -7.59 -13.54
CA ILE A 174 1.10 -6.38 -13.54
C ILE A 174 -0.31 -6.81 -13.17
N PHE A 175 -0.87 -6.25 -12.10
CA PHE A 175 -2.28 -6.50 -11.75
C PHE A 175 -3.20 -5.48 -12.45
N PRO A 176 -4.22 -5.92 -13.22
CA PRO A 176 -5.11 -5.03 -14.00
C PRO A 176 -6.16 -4.33 -13.11
N SER A 177 -5.73 -3.65 -12.04
CA SER A 177 -6.60 -2.97 -11.07
C SER A 177 -7.56 -1.96 -11.70
N GLN A 178 -7.14 -1.29 -12.79
CA GLN A 178 -7.94 -0.29 -13.49
C GLN A 178 -9.19 -0.87 -14.16
N HIS A 179 -9.11 -2.10 -14.71
CA HIS A 179 -10.26 -2.75 -15.34
C HIS A 179 -11.33 -3.09 -14.29
N VAL A 180 -10.91 -3.70 -13.17
CA VAL A 180 -11.81 -4.04 -12.07
C VAL A 180 -12.51 -2.80 -11.52
N LEU A 181 -11.77 -1.71 -11.30
CA LEU A 181 -12.35 -0.46 -10.81
C LEU A 181 -13.34 0.16 -11.81
N LYS A 182 -13.03 0.09 -13.12
CA LYS A 182 -13.92 0.58 -14.17
C LYS A 182 -15.24 -0.20 -14.21
N ASP A 183 -15.19 -1.53 -14.12
CA ASP A 183 -16.38 -2.37 -14.13
C ASP A 183 -17.28 -2.09 -12.92
N ILE A 184 -16.68 -1.94 -11.74
CA ILE A 184 -17.41 -1.55 -10.52
C ILE A 184 -18.01 -0.15 -10.68
N ALA A 185 -17.26 0.82 -11.20
CA ALA A 185 -17.75 2.18 -11.38
C ALA A 185 -18.95 2.24 -12.34
N LEU A 186 -18.90 1.54 -13.47
CA LEU A 186 -20.02 1.46 -14.41
C LEU A 186 -21.26 0.83 -13.78
N TRP A 187 -21.07 -0.25 -13.00
CA TRP A 187 -22.16 -0.92 -12.31
C TRP A 187 -22.81 -0.04 -11.24
N VAL A 188 -22.00 0.68 -10.44
CA VAL A 188 -22.51 1.56 -9.36
C VAL A 188 -23.16 2.82 -9.92
N SER A 189 -22.59 3.41 -10.97
CA SER A 189 -23.05 4.70 -11.49
C SER A 189 -24.21 4.57 -12.48
N GLY A 190 -24.41 3.41 -13.09
CA GLY A 190 -25.40 3.20 -14.16
C GLY A 190 -25.08 3.96 -15.45
N HIS A 191 -23.85 4.47 -15.60
CA HIS A 191 -23.43 5.22 -16.77
C HIS A 191 -22.91 4.29 -17.87
N SER A 192 -22.98 4.74 -19.13
CA SER A 192 -22.36 4.04 -20.27
C SER A 192 -20.85 4.21 -20.34
N ASN A 193 -20.30 5.24 -19.66
CA ASN A 193 -18.87 5.56 -19.62
C ASN A 193 -18.46 6.07 -18.22
N VAL A 194 -17.19 5.87 -17.86
CA VAL A 194 -16.58 6.43 -16.64
C VAL A 194 -15.95 7.79 -16.90
N PHE A 195 -15.90 8.65 -15.89
CA PHE A 195 -15.10 9.87 -15.95
C PHE A 195 -13.61 9.51 -16.05
N THR A 196 -12.94 10.14 -17.00
CA THR A 196 -11.49 10.03 -17.22
C THR A 196 -10.87 11.42 -17.18
N ARG A 197 -9.54 11.49 -17.07
CA ARG A 197 -8.78 12.75 -17.07
C ARG A 197 -9.12 13.66 -18.27
N HIS A 198 -9.55 13.10 -19.40
CA HIS A 198 -9.92 13.87 -20.61
C HIS A 198 -11.37 14.37 -20.62
N THR A 199 -12.28 13.73 -19.87
CA THR A 199 -13.70 14.13 -19.83
C THR A 199 -14.02 15.13 -18.72
N HIS A 200 -13.04 15.47 -17.87
CA HIS A 200 -13.18 16.37 -16.72
C HIS A 200 -12.36 17.67 -16.90
N ARG A 201 -11.99 18.03 -18.14
CA ARG A 201 -11.42 19.34 -18.47
C ARG A 201 -12.47 20.24 -19.10
#